data_AF-A0A437D259-F1
#
_entry.id   AF-A0A437D259-F1
#
_cell.length_a   1.000
_cell.length_b   1.000
_cell.length_c   1.000
_cell.angle_alpha   90.00
_cell.angle_beta   90.00
_cell.angle_gamma   90.00
#
_symmetry.space_group_name_H-M   'P 1'
#
loop_
_entity.id
_entity.type
_entity.pdbx_description
1 polymer ?
#
loop_
_entity_poly.entity_id
_entity_poly.type
_entity_poly.pdbx_seq_one_letter_code
_entity_poly.pdbx_strand_id
1 'polypeptide(L)'
;MADRQEEKLEYLTEEAVFRRNAFIIITTMVDLNIQTRQDTSMLVEEVLHSLFFLGAINCPPFSPRSLLDDDEILDHLNTEYPLPFQLYSTQLPRRSPFSCLLDMVVSLYGQENENQIKDKLKIIVNEGSSKIKKKRKQILFSSTICISRINISNSLIGINLYLML
;
A
#
# COMPACT_ATOMS: atom_id res chain seq x y z
N MET A 1 -37.95 -12.17 11.94
CA MET A 1 -36.82 -11.39 12.52
C MET A 1 -35.48 -12.03 12.13
N ALA A 2 -35.23 -12.26 10.84
CA ALA A 2 -33.96 -12.82 10.33
C ALA A 2 -33.44 -12.07 9.09
N ASP A 3 -34.22 -11.13 8.56
CA ASP A 3 -34.00 -10.48 7.26
C ASP A 3 -33.28 -9.12 7.39
N ARG A 4 -32.95 -8.70 8.61
CA ARG A 4 -32.37 -7.37 8.91
C ARG A 4 -30.90 -7.41 9.32
N GLN A 5 -30.31 -8.62 9.38
CA GLN A 5 -28.90 -8.83 9.75
C GLN A 5 -28.05 -9.30 8.56
N GLU A 6 -28.63 -9.86 7.50
CA GLU A 6 -27.88 -10.26 6.29
C GLU A 6 -27.51 -9.08 5.37
N GLU A 7 -28.22 -7.94 5.48
CA GLU A 7 -28.04 -6.79 4.58
C GLU A 7 -26.89 -5.84 5.00
N LYS A 8 -26.37 -5.97 6.23
CA LYS A 8 -25.29 -5.10 6.75
C LYS A 8 -23.87 -5.54 6.39
N LEU A 9 -23.76 -6.47 5.43
CA LEU A 9 -22.51 -6.85 4.76
C LEU A 9 -22.40 -6.12 3.40
N GLU A 10 -23.02 -4.95 3.29
CA GLU A 10 -22.91 -4.00 2.19
C GLU A 10 -21.49 -3.40 2.13
N TYR A 11 -20.86 -3.49 0.95
CA TYR A 11 -19.71 -2.71 0.46
C TYR A 11 -18.73 -2.19 1.53
N LEU A 12 -17.55 -2.82 1.63
CA LEU A 12 -16.42 -2.18 2.31
C LEU A 12 -16.26 -0.75 1.79
N THR A 13 -16.24 0.21 2.70
CA THR A 13 -15.92 1.60 2.37
C THR A 13 -14.56 1.65 1.68
N GLU A 14 -14.33 2.63 0.81
CA GLU A 14 -13.03 2.79 0.13
C GLU A 14 -11.86 2.83 1.10
N GLU A 15 -12.11 3.42 2.27
CA GLU A 15 -11.26 3.40 3.44
C GLU A 15 -10.89 1.99 3.90
N ALA A 16 -11.87 1.13 4.13
CA ALA A 16 -11.64 -0.25 4.58
C ALA A 16 -10.93 -1.08 3.51
N VAL A 17 -11.18 -0.80 2.22
CA VAL A 17 -10.44 -1.42 1.11
C VAL A 17 -8.99 -0.97 1.10
N PHE A 18 -8.73 0.33 1.26
CA PHE A 18 -7.36 0.87 1.32
C PHE A 18 -6.57 0.27 2.48
N ARG A 19 -7.13 0.28 3.69
CA ARG A 19 -6.46 -0.28 4.88
C ARG A 19 -6.12 -1.75 4.70
N ARG A 20 -7.10 -2.56 4.26
CA ARG A 20 -6.90 -3.98 3.96
C ARG A 20 -5.79 -4.20 2.95
N ASN A 21 -5.80 -3.45 1.84
CA ASN A 21 -4.82 -3.61 0.77
C ASN A 21 -3.43 -3.19 1.22
N ALA A 22 -3.32 -2.07 1.94
CA ALA A 22 -2.06 -1.59 2.50
C ALA A 22 -1.46 -2.60 3.48
N PHE A 23 -2.28 -3.14 4.39
CA PHE A 23 -1.84 -4.17 5.34
C PHE A 23 -1.27 -5.39 4.60
N ILE A 24 -1.99 -5.93 3.61
CA ILE A 24 -1.54 -7.07 2.81
C ILE A 24 -0.21 -6.77 2.11
N ILE A 25 -0.05 -5.59 1.52
CA ILE A 25 1.20 -5.21 0.85
C ILE A 25 2.33 -5.14 1.88
N ILE A 26 2.13 -4.54 3.05
CA ILE A 26 3.15 -4.41 4.09
C ILE A 26 3.60 -5.79 4.58
N THR A 27 2.66 -6.67 4.97
CA THR A 27 3.01 -8.01 5.44
C THR A 27 3.72 -8.81 4.35
N THR A 28 3.24 -8.71 3.11
CA THR A 28 3.89 -9.36 1.97
C THR A 28 5.31 -8.87 1.75
N MET A 29 5.55 -7.56 1.86
CA MET A 29 6.89 -6.99 1.69
C MET A 29 7.85 -7.45 2.78
N VAL A 30 7.40 -7.50 4.03
CA VAL A 30 8.20 -8.02 5.16
C VAL A 30 8.52 -9.50 4.95
N ASP A 31 7.51 -10.31 4.61
CA ASP A 31 7.69 -11.75 4.37
C ASP A 31 8.65 -12.03 3.21
N LEU A 32 8.57 -11.23 2.13
CA LEU A 32 9.47 -11.34 0.99
C LEU A 32 10.90 -10.91 1.34
N ASN A 33 11.08 -9.82 2.12
CA ASN A 33 12.40 -9.35 2.55
C ASN A 33 13.13 -10.43 3.39
N ILE A 34 12.40 -11.18 4.22
CA ILE A 34 12.96 -12.31 4.99
C ILE A 34 13.39 -13.46 4.07
N GLN A 35 12.67 -13.69 2.96
CA GLN A 35 12.96 -14.76 2.01
C GLN A 35 14.07 -14.41 1.01
N THR A 36 14.30 -13.12 0.75
CA THR A 36 15.35 -12.67 -0.16
C THR A 36 16.74 -12.85 0.44
N ARG A 37 17.69 -13.28 -0.39
CA ARG A 37 19.11 -13.41 0.02
C ARG A 37 19.88 -12.08 0.00
N GLN A 38 19.34 -11.08 -0.68
CA GLN A 38 19.90 -9.74 -0.77
C GLN A 38 19.22 -8.83 0.23
N ASP A 39 19.94 -7.81 0.70
CA ASP A 39 19.34 -6.75 1.50
C ASP A 39 18.37 -5.95 0.64
N THR A 40 17.07 -6.17 0.87
CA THR A 40 15.98 -5.45 0.19
C THR A 40 15.19 -4.56 1.15
N SER A 41 15.79 -4.25 2.31
CA SER A 41 15.19 -3.41 3.37
C SER A 41 14.76 -2.04 2.85
N MET A 42 15.53 -1.45 1.92
CA MET A 42 15.18 -0.19 1.26
C MET A 42 13.83 -0.26 0.52
N LEU A 43 13.50 -1.40 -0.10
CA LEU A 43 12.20 -1.55 -0.78
C LEU A 43 11.05 -1.60 0.22
N VAL A 44 11.26 -2.17 1.41
CA VAL A 44 10.29 -2.15 2.50
C VAL A 44 10.07 -0.73 3.02
N GLU A 45 11.16 0.02 3.24
CA GLU A 45 11.08 1.43 3.62
C GLU A 45 10.30 2.26 2.60
N GLU A 46 10.60 2.11 1.30
CA GLU A 46 9.92 2.84 0.24
C GLU A 46 8.42 2.50 0.16
N VAL A 47 8.04 1.23 0.36
CA VAL A 47 6.63 0.83 0.41
C VAL A 47 5.93 1.44 1.61
N LEU A 48 6.52 1.36 2.80
CA LEU A 48 5.95 1.94 4.02
C LEU A 48 5.76 3.45 3.84
N HIS A 49 6.80 4.15 3.35
CA HIS A 49 6.74 5.59 3.12
C HIS A 49 5.63 5.94 2.13
N SER A 50 5.52 5.20 1.02
CA SER A 50 4.49 5.44 0.03
C SER A 50 3.08 5.15 0.53
N LEU A 51 2.86 4.08 1.30
CA LEU A 51 1.54 3.74 1.84
C LEU A 51 1.11 4.72 2.94
N PHE A 52 2.02 5.12 3.81
CA PHE A 52 1.74 6.12 4.84
C PHE A 52 1.45 7.49 4.22
N PHE A 53 2.19 7.89 3.19
CA PHE A 53 1.92 9.11 2.44
C PHE A 53 0.53 9.07 1.81
N LEU A 54 0.16 7.98 1.13
CA LEU A 54 -1.17 7.79 0.55
C LEU A 54 -2.27 7.83 1.61
N GLY A 55 -2.04 7.23 2.77
CA GLY A 55 -2.95 7.30 3.91
C GLY A 55 -3.13 8.74 4.42
N ALA A 56 -2.05 9.51 4.50
CA ALA A 56 -2.08 10.90 4.98
C ALA A 56 -2.88 11.85 4.08
N ILE A 57 -2.84 11.63 2.76
CA ILE A 57 -3.57 12.43 1.78
C ILE A 57 -4.96 11.86 1.47
N ASN A 58 -5.35 10.74 2.08
CA ASN A 58 -6.69 10.17 1.92
C ASN A 58 -7.75 11.07 2.59
N CYS A 59 -9.01 10.92 2.17
CA CYS A 59 -10.14 11.60 2.80
C CYS A 59 -11.14 10.53 3.29
N PRO A 60 -11.26 10.28 4.61
CA PRO A 60 -10.50 10.87 5.71
C PRO A 60 -9.03 10.38 5.77
N PRO A 61 -8.11 11.17 6.35
CA PRO A 61 -6.72 10.77 6.51
C PRO A 61 -6.53 9.57 7.45
N PHE A 62 -5.53 8.74 7.16
CA PHE A 62 -5.08 7.64 8.02
C PHE A 62 -3.70 7.92 8.59
N SER A 63 -3.55 7.68 9.89
CA SER A 63 -2.23 7.55 10.51
C SER A 63 -1.68 6.13 10.31
N PRO A 64 -0.35 5.93 10.37
CA PRO A 64 0.24 4.59 10.35
C PRO A 64 -0.39 3.63 11.37
N ARG A 65 -0.69 4.13 12.58
CA ARG A 65 -1.39 3.37 13.63
C ARG A 65 -2.79 2.91 13.18
N SER A 66 -3.56 3.80 12.57
CA SER A 66 -4.90 3.46 12.06
C SER A 66 -4.89 2.53 10.84
N LEU A 67 -3.76 2.45 10.14
CA LEU A 67 -3.57 1.61 8.96
C LEU A 67 -3.27 0.17 9.34
N LEU A 68 -2.43 -0.03 10.36
CA LEU A 68 -1.96 -1.34 10.80
C LEU A 68 -2.88 -2.01 11.81
N ASP A 69 -3.59 -1.23 12.65
CA ASP A 69 -4.56 -1.72 13.65
C ASP A 69 -4.01 -2.81 14.60
N ASP A 70 -2.68 -2.85 14.74
CA ASP A 70 -1.90 -3.76 15.58
C ASP A 70 -0.67 -3.00 16.10
N ASP A 71 -0.66 -2.72 17.40
CA ASP A 71 0.41 -1.92 18.05
C ASP A 71 1.75 -2.68 18.08
N GLU A 72 1.76 -4.02 18.08
CA GLU A 72 2.99 -4.82 18.07
C GLU A 72 3.68 -4.76 16.69
N ILE A 73 2.89 -4.90 15.62
CA ILE A 73 3.38 -4.73 14.25
C ILE A 73 3.87 -3.29 14.04
N LEU A 74 3.13 -2.30 14.56
CA LEU A 74 3.50 -0.89 14.47
C LEU A 74 4.86 -0.62 15.12
N ASP A 75 5.06 -1.07 16.36
CA ASP A 75 6.29 -0.85 17.11
C ASP A 75 7.48 -1.56 16.47
N HIS A 76 7.26 -2.79 15.97
CA HIS A 76 8.28 -3.52 15.22
C HIS A 76 8.70 -2.75 13.96
N LEU A 77 7.75 -2.34 13.14
CA LEU A 77 8.04 -1.60 11.90
C LEU A 77 8.69 -0.24 12.16
N ASN A 78 8.29 0.47 13.22
CA ASN A 78 8.89 1.76 13.57
C ASN A 78 10.32 1.61 14.12
N THR A 79 10.62 0.48 14.76
CA THR A 79 11.97 0.17 15.25
C THR A 79 12.90 -0.18 14.09
N GLU A 80 12.46 -1.04 13.17
CA GLU A 80 13.27 -1.50 12.03
C GLU A 80 13.36 -0.45 10.92
N TYR A 81 12.27 0.28 10.66
CA TYR A 81 12.13 1.24 9.55
C TYR A 81 11.60 2.60 10.06
N PRO A 82 12.39 3.37 10.83
CA PRO A 82 11.92 4.60 11.47
C PRO A 82 11.67 5.74 10.48
N LEU A 83 12.39 5.78 9.35
CA LEU A 83 12.34 6.89 8.39
C LEU A 83 10.95 7.09 7.75
N PRO A 84 10.26 6.04 7.26
CA PRO A 84 8.87 6.13 6.81
C PRO A 84 7.93 6.86 7.78
N PHE A 85 8.03 6.59 9.08
CA PHE A 85 7.16 7.19 10.10
C PHE A 85 7.43 8.68 10.31
N GLN A 86 8.66 9.13 10.05
CA GLN A 86 9.05 10.53 10.21
C GLN A 86 8.77 11.38 8.97
N LEU A 87 8.89 10.77 7.77
CA LEU A 87 8.95 11.52 6.51
C LEU A 87 7.68 11.43 5.66
N TYR A 88 6.72 10.56 5.98
CA TYR A 88 5.52 10.36 5.15
C TYR A 88 4.60 11.57 4.99
N SER A 89 4.67 12.55 5.90
CA SER A 89 3.86 13.77 5.82
C SER A 89 4.61 14.96 5.22
N THR A 90 5.93 14.87 5.08
CA THR A 90 6.80 16.00 4.67
C THR A 90 7.52 15.76 3.35
N GLN A 91 7.71 14.50 2.95
CA GLN A 91 8.41 14.13 1.72
C GLN A 91 7.53 13.26 0.82
N LEU A 92 7.62 13.51 -0.48
CA LEU A 92 6.93 12.71 -1.49
C LEU A 92 7.63 11.35 -1.65
N PRO A 93 6.87 10.24 -1.75
CA PRO A 93 7.45 8.96 -2.12
C PRO A 93 7.98 9.02 -3.55
N ARG A 94 9.13 8.38 -3.80
CA ARG A 94 9.76 8.34 -5.13
C ARG A 94 9.18 7.25 -6.03
N ARG A 95 8.56 6.24 -5.44
CA ARG A 95 8.05 5.05 -6.11
C ARG A 95 6.68 4.70 -5.55
N SER A 96 5.85 4.09 -6.40
CA SER A 96 4.54 3.56 -5.96
C SER A 96 4.73 2.27 -5.16
N PRO A 97 3.77 1.91 -4.27
CA PRO A 97 3.87 0.68 -3.48
C PRO A 97 3.98 -0.56 -4.38
N PHE A 98 3.26 -0.57 -5.50
CA PHE A 98 3.30 -1.68 -6.46
C PHE A 98 4.64 -1.77 -7.19
N SER A 99 5.26 -0.64 -7.54
CA SER A 99 6.58 -0.63 -8.19
C SER A 99 7.66 -1.21 -7.27
N CYS A 100 7.61 -0.94 -5.97
CA CYS A 100 8.55 -1.52 -5.01
C CYS A 100 8.26 -3.00 -4.75
N LEU A 101 6.99 -3.40 -4.69
CA LEU A 101 6.59 -4.81 -4.58
C LEU A 101 7.05 -5.64 -5.79
N LEU A 102 6.93 -5.10 -7.00
CA LEU A 102 7.40 -5.75 -8.21
C LEU A 102 8.92 -5.99 -8.15
N ASP A 103 9.69 -4.98 -7.76
CA ASP A 103 11.14 -5.09 -7.61
C ASP A 103 11.53 -6.11 -6.53
N MET A 104 10.77 -6.19 -5.44
CA MET A 104 10.97 -7.19 -4.39
C MET A 104 10.80 -8.62 -4.94
N VAL A 105 9.72 -8.86 -5.70
CA VAL A 105 9.47 -10.17 -6.32
C VAL A 105 10.55 -10.50 -7.36
N VAL A 106 10.97 -9.52 -8.17
CA VAL A 106 12.06 -9.69 -9.14
C VAL A 106 13.38 -10.01 -8.43
N SER A 107 13.66 -9.37 -7.29
CA SER A 107 14.87 -9.63 -6.49
C SER A 107 14.87 -11.04 -5.89
N LEU A 108 13.69 -11.61 -5.60
CA LEU A 108 13.58 -12.98 -5.10
C LEU A 108 13.79 -14.04 -6.18
N TYR A 109 13.15 -13.89 -7.34
CA TYR A 109 13.14 -14.91 -8.39
C TYR A 109 14.22 -14.72 -9.46
N GLY A 110 14.80 -13.53 -9.60
CA GLY A 110 15.62 -13.17 -10.74
C GLY A 110 14.77 -12.76 -11.94
N GLN A 111 15.21 -11.74 -12.68
CA GLN A 111 14.47 -11.13 -13.79
C GLN A 111 14.18 -12.13 -14.93
N GLU A 112 15.01 -13.15 -15.10
CA GLU A 112 14.85 -14.21 -16.09
C GLU A 112 13.66 -15.14 -15.82
N ASN A 113 13.14 -15.19 -14.59
CA ASN A 113 12.08 -16.10 -14.17
C ASN A 113 10.68 -15.48 -14.29
N GLU A 114 10.36 -14.92 -15.46
CA GLU A 114 9.13 -14.14 -15.71
C GLU A 114 7.83 -14.87 -15.33
N ASN A 115 7.73 -16.18 -15.62
CA ASN A 115 6.55 -16.97 -15.28
C ASN A 115 6.33 -17.07 -13.76
N GLN A 116 7.41 -17.28 -12.99
CA GLN A 116 7.34 -17.34 -11.53
C GLN A 116 6.97 -15.98 -10.94
N ILE A 117 7.55 -14.89 -11.48
CA ILE A 117 7.21 -13.51 -11.10
C ILE A 117 5.72 -13.25 -11.34
N LYS A 118 5.20 -13.57 -12.53
CA LYS A 118 3.78 -13.39 -12.87
C LYS A 118 2.88 -14.20 -11.95
N ASP A 119 3.22 -15.45 -11.66
CA ASP A 119 2.39 -16.30 -10.83
C ASP A 119 2.41 -15.86 -9.36
N LYS A 120 3.56 -15.42 -8.84
CA LYS A 120 3.62 -14.81 -7.50
C LYS A 120 2.81 -13.53 -7.41
N LEU A 121 2.92 -12.64 -8.40
CA LEU A 121 2.12 -11.40 -8.43
C LEU A 121 0.62 -11.69 -8.53
N LYS A 122 0.20 -12.69 -9.32
CA LYS A 122 -1.20 -13.13 -9.36
C LYS A 122 -1.66 -13.63 -7.99
N ILE A 123 -0.83 -14.42 -7.29
CA ILE A 123 -1.16 -14.90 -5.94
C ILE A 123 -1.37 -13.71 -5.01
N ILE A 124 -0.43 -12.76 -4.97
CA ILE A 124 -0.53 -11.58 -4.11
C ILE A 124 -1.82 -10.79 -4.42
N VAL A 125 -2.07 -10.49 -5.70
CA VAL A 125 -3.30 -9.77 -6.14
C VAL A 125 -4.58 -10.54 -5.80
N ASN A 126 -4.54 -11.88 -5.87
CA ASN A 126 -5.70 -12.73 -5.61
C ASN A 126 -5.93 -13.00 -4.11
N GLU A 127 -4.88 -13.03 -3.28
CA GLU A 127 -4.98 -13.22 -1.82
C GLU A 127 -5.82 -12.11 -1.17
N GLY A 128 -5.65 -10.86 -1.61
CA GLY A 128 -6.51 -9.76 -1.18
C GLY A 128 -7.96 -9.87 -1.64
N SER A 129 -8.25 -10.71 -2.63
CA SER A 129 -9.59 -10.90 -3.20
C SER A 129 -10.38 -12.08 -2.59
N SER A 130 -9.75 -12.92 -1.76
CA SER A 130 -10.16 -14.32 -1.58
C SER A 130 -11.24 -14.64 -0.52
N LYS A 131 -12.06 -13.69 -0.04
CA LYS A 131 -13.18 -14.05 0.89
C LYS A 131 -14.59 -13.59 0.54
N ILE A 132 -14.81 -12.78 -0.49
CA ILE A 132 -16.18 -12.34 -0.83
C ILE A 132 -16.43 -12.52 -2.33
N LYS A 133 -17.44 -13.34 -2.65
CA LYS A 133 -17.95 -13.55 -4.01
C LYS A 133 -18.73 -12.30 -4.44
N LYS A 134 -18.44 -11.81 -5.65
CA LYS A 134 -19.08 -10.71 -6.42
C LYS A 134 -18.44 -9.31 -6.23
N LYS A 135 -17.88 -8.81 -7.34
CA LYS A 135 -17.29 -7.48 -7.60
C LYS A 135 -16.19 -7.03 -6.62
N ARG A 136 -14.97 -7.52 -6.87
CA ARG A 136 -13.76 -7.24 -6.10
C ARG A 136 -13.09 -5.95 -6.58
N LYS A 137 -12.90 -4.97 -5.68
CA LYS A 137 -11.90 -3.92 -5.90
C LYS A 137 -10.52 -4.58 -5.79
N GLN A 138 -9.68 -4.40 -6.81
CA GLN A 138 -8.34 -4.99 -6.86
C GLN A 138 -7.49 -4.43 -5.70
N ILE A 139 -6.44 -5.18 -5.29
CA ILE A 139 -5.47 -4.69 -4.29
C ILE A 139 -4.79 -3.40 -4.77
N LEU A 140 -4.65 -3.30 -6.09
CA LEU A 140 -3.92 -2.24 -6.75
C LEU A 140 -4.83 -1.03 -6.97
N PHE A 141 -4.48 0.06 -6.31
CA PHE A 141 -5.01 1.38 -6.64
C PHE A 141 -4.19 1.93 -7.80
N SER A 142 -4.77 1.97 -8.99
CA SER A 142 -4.19 2.72 -10.12
C SER A 142 -4.59 4.19 -9.99
N SER A 143 -4.02 4.87 -9.00
CA SER A 143 -4.19 6.32 -8.85
C SER A 143 -3.02 7.02 -9.52
N THR A 144 -3.30 7.88 -10.50
CA THR A 144 -2.29 8.79 -11.04
C THR A 144 -2.35 10.09 -10.24
N ILE A 145 -1.26 10.43 -9.55
CA ILE A 145 -1.13 11.70 -8.83
C ILE A 145 -0.23 12.61 -9.66
N CYS A 146 -0.82 13.65 -10.24
CA CYS A 146 -0.08 14.66 -10.98
C CYS A 146 0.23 15.84 -10.06
N ILE A 147 1.50 16.01 -9.71
CA ILE A 147 1.97 17.16 -8.93
C ILE A 147 2.53 18.19 -9.90
N SER A 148 1.83 19.31 -10.04
CA SER A 148 2.30 20.44 -10.85
C SER A 148 2.74 21.58 -9.95
N ARG A 149 3.95 22.10 -10.17
CA ARG A 149 4.47 23.26 -9.44
C ARG A 149 3.98 24.52 -10.13
N ILE A 150 3.00 25.20 -9.56
CA ILE A 150 2.57 26.52 -10.05
C ILE A 150 3.48 27.56 -9.39
N ASN A 151 4.27 28.25 -10.21
CA ASN A 151 5.28 29.20 -9.74
C ASN A 151 4.62 30.57 -9.48
N ILE A 152 3.83 30.69 -8.40
CA ILE A 152 3.23 31.97 -7.97
C ILE A 152 3.92 32.39 -6.67
N SER A 153 5.13 32.96 -6.77
CA SER A 153 5.84 33.80 -5.77
C SER A 153 5.69 33.52 -4.25
N ASN A 154 5.24 32.33 -3.85
CA ASN A 154 5.08 31.76 -2.52
C ASN A 154 4.68 30.29 -2.77
N SER A 155 5.56 29.36 -2.40
CA SER A 155 5.47 27.95 -2.80
C SER A 155 4.25 27.25 -2.19
N LEU A 156 3.15 27.15 -2.96
CA LEU A 156 2.05 26.23 -2.69
C LEU A 156 2.15 25.02 -3.61
N ILE A 157 2.22 23.83 -3.01
CA ILE A 157 2.15 22.56 -3.74
C ILE A 157 0.67 22.24 -3.93
N GLY A 158 0.14 22.49 -5.12
CA GLY A 158 -1.19 22.06 -5.51
C GLY A 158 -1.17 20.57 -5.84
N ILE A 159 -1.75 19.75 -4.97
CA ILE A 159 -2.01 18.32 -5.24
C ILE A 159 -3.41 18.24 -5.85
N ASN A 160 -3.50 17.97 -7.15
CA ASN A 160 -4.77 17.66 -7.80
C ASN A 160 -4.96 16.14 -7.77
N LEU A 161 -5.83 15.65 -6.88
CA LEU A 161 -6.15 14.23 -6.75
C LEU A 161 -7.33 13.90 -7.67
N TYR A 162 -7.06 13.32 -8.84
CA TYR A 162 -8.11 12.70 -9.66
C TYR A 162 -8.30 11.26 -9.19
N LEU A 163 -9.34 11.03 -8.39
CA LEU A 163 -9.78 9.69 -8.00
C LEU A 163 -10.65 9.12 -9.14
N MET A 164 -10.08 8.27 -10.00
CA MET A 164 -10.88 7.47 -10.93
C MET A 164 -11.21 6.14 -10.25
N LEU A 165 -12.46 6.02 -9.80
CA LEU A 165 -13.05 4.80 -9.21
C LEU A 165 -13.69 3.91 -10.28
#